data_AF-A0A431VZQ7-F1
#
_entry.id   AF-A0A431VZQ7-F1
#
_cell.length_a   1.000
_cell.length_b   1.000
_cell.length_c   1.000
_cell.angle_alpha   90.00
_cell.angle_beta   90.00
_cell.angle_gamma   90.00
#
_symmetry.space_group_name_H-M   'P 1'
#
loop_
_entity.id
_entity.type
_entity.pdbx_description
1 polymer ?
#
loop_
_entity_poly.entity_id
_entity_poly.type
_entity_poly.pdbx_seq_one_letter_code
_entity_poly.pdbx_strand_id
1 'polypeptide(L)'
;MKKVVFLMLVLFITMNEPIHSKAEEQEQELSAECKKMLEETKAEYINLVNNDVLSSFDLLDKEPVVYFTASELWKNEILSGKNEVFDSLKKLMTGKYRGEKRLYFFEPDPKIGYILFKDINNNNIMLTIEKESDKWILKEETVKEGREISLETAKCDEQHFMQKMFDNLYP
;
A
#
# COMPACT_ATOMS: atom_id res chain seq x y z
N MET A 1 -12.72 -63.00 0.35
CA MET A 1 -12.47 -61.75 -0.40
C MET A 1 -12.76 -60.47 0.39
N LYS A 2 -13.66 -60.42 1.40
CA LYS A 2 -13.88 -59.18 2.20
C LYS A 2 -12.72 -58.80 3.13
N LYS A 3 -11.99 -59.78 3.70
CA LYS A 3 -10.89 -59.53 4.65
C LYS A 3 -9.63 -58.93 4.01
N VAL A 4 -9.37 -59.25 2.73
CA VAL A 4 -8.20 -58.73 1.99
C VAL A 4 -8.42 -57.29 1.54
N VAL A 5 -9.66 -56.95 1.14
CA VAL A 5 -10.04 -55.58 0.77
C VAL A 5 -9.96 -54.64 1.97
N PHE A 6 -10.33 -55.12 3.17
CA PHE A 6 -10.22 -54.33 4.39
C PHE A 6 -8.77 -54.03 4.78
N LEU A 7 -7.86 -54.98 4.57
CA LEU A 7 -6.43 -54.78 4.86
C LEU A 7 -5.77 -53.77 3.91
N MET A 8 -6.16 -53.80 2.63
CA MET A 8 -5.71 -52.81 1.63
C MET A 8 -6.23 -51.40 1.95
N LEU A 9 -7.47 -51.28 2.42
CA LEU A 9 -8.05 -49.97 2.76
C LEU A 9 -7.35 -49.30 3.94
N VAL A 10 -6.95 -50.08 4.95
CA VAL A 10 -6.25 -49.55 6.13
C VAL A 10 -4.84 -49.06 5.76
N LEU A 11 -4.13 -49.77 4.87
CA LEU A 11 -2.83 -49.34 4.37
C LEU A 11 -2.88 -48.04 3.55
N PHE A 12 -3.96 -47.81 2.81
CA PHE A 12 -4.15 -46.56 2.06
C PHE A 12 -4.44 -45.34 2.95
N ILE A 13 -4.97 -45.55 4.16
CA ILE A 13 -5.25 -44.45 5.09
C ILE A 13 -3.98 -44.04 5.85
N THR A 14 -3.07 -44.97 6.13
CA THR A 14 -1.81 -44.68 6.84
C THR A 14 -0.71 -44.05 5.98
N MET A 15 -0.82 -44.10 4.65
CA MET A 15 0.17 -43.47 3.74
C MET A 15 -0.23 -42.07 3.28
N ASN A 16 -1.39 -41.57 3.69
CA ASN A 16 -1.87 -40.21 3.40
C ASN A 16 -1.74 -39.28 4.61
N GLU A 17 -0.70 -39.45 5.44
CA GLU A 17 -0.27 -38.33 6.26
C GLU A 17 0.32 -37.30 5.30
N PRO A 18 -0.25 -36.08 5.19
CA PRO A 18 0.40 -35.05 4.43
C PRO A 18 1.77 -34.86 5.07
N ILE A 19 2.83 -35.09 4.28
CA ILE A 19 4.16 -34.64 4.64
C ILE A 19 4.01 -33.12 4.74
N HIS A 20 3.71 -32.63 5.94
CA HIS A 20 4.00 -31.27 6.33
C HIS A 20 5.51 -31.19 6.26
N SER A 21 6.01 -30.94 5.05
CA SER A 21 7.26 -30.26 4.85
C SER A 21 7.06 -28.96 5.62
N LYS A 22 7.47 -28.98 6.89
CA LYS A 22 7.99 -27.78 7.51
C LYS A 22 9.19 -27.45 6.63
N ALA A 23 8.94 -26.69 5.57
CA ALA A 23 9.90 -25.68 5.20
C ALA A 23 10.10 -24.94 6.52
N GLU A 24 11.21 -25.28 7.19
CA GLU A 24 11.79 -24.40 8.16
C GLU A 24 12.03 -23.14 7.33
N GLU A 25 11.05 -22.23 7.37
CA GLU A 25 11.23 -20.86 6.98
C GLU A 25 12.34 -20.38 7.92
N GLN A 26 13.58 -20.66 7.54
CA GLN A 26 14.65 -19.73 7.75
C GLN A 26 14.15 -18.48 7.05
N GLU A 27 13.43 -17.68 7.81
CA GLU A 27 13.18 -16.29 7.55
C GLU A 27 14.59 -15.70 7.43
N GLN A 28 15.16 -15.79 6.23
CA GLN A 28 16.42 -15.14 5.92
C GLN A 28 16.11 -13.67 6.10
N GLU A 29 16.45 -13.15 7.28
CA GLU A 29 16.27 -11.74 7.57
C GLU A 29 16.94 -10.97 6.44
N LEU A 30 16.12 -10.25 5.66
CA LEU A 30 16.61 -9.42 4.57
C LEU A 30 17.74 -8.54 5.10
N SER A 31 18.84 -8.48 4.36
CA SER A 31 19.95 -7.59 4.73
C SER A 31 19.43 -6.17 4.91
N ALA A 32 20.06 -5.38 5.79
CA ALA A 32 19.69 -3.99 6.00
C ALA A 32 19.70 -3.19 4.68
N GLU A 33 20.63 -3.52 3.78
CA GLU A 33 20.73 -2.96 2.44
C GLU A 33 19.52 -3.29 1.56
N CYS A 34 19.07 -4.55 1.54
CA CYS A 34 17.86 -4.93 0.81
C CYS A 34 16.61 -4.24 1.38
N LYS A 35 16.48 -4.16 2.71
CA LYS A 35 15.37 -3.43 3.35
C LYS A 35 15.33 -1.97 2.90
N LYS A 36 16.48 -1.30 2.90
CA LYS A 36 16.61 0.09 2.44
C LYS A 36 16.21 0.24 0.97
N MET A 37 16.71 -0.63 0.10
CA MET A 37 16.38 -0.62 -1.33
C MET A 37 14.89 -0.82 -1.60
N LEU A 38 14.24 -1.73 -0.86
CA LEU A 38 12.80 -1.95 -0.95
C LEU A 38 12.01 -0.71 -0.49
N GLU A 39 12.44 -0.05 0.58
CA GLU A 39 11.84 1.20 1.05
C GLU A 39 11.98 2.33 0.03
N GLU A 40 13.15 2.48 -0.58
CA GLU A 40 13.43 3.47 -1.63
C GLU A 40 12.56 3.21 -2.88
N THR A 41 12.51 1.96 -3.35
CA THR A 41 11.69 1.56 -4.51
C THR A 41 10.20 1.82 -4.26
N LYS A 42 9.72 1.52 -3.03
CA LYS A 42 8.35 1.81 -2.63
C LYS A 42 8.07 3.31 -2.59
N ALA A 43 8.98 4.11 -2.04
CA ALA A 43 8.84 5.56 -1.97
C ALA A 43 8.82 6.18 -3.38
N GLU A 44 9.68 5.73 -4.27
CA GLU A 44 9.70 6.15 -5.67
C GLU A 44 8.38 5.83 -6.37
N TYR A 45 7.89 4.59 -6.24
CA TYR A 45 6.59 4.21 -6.80
C TYR A 45 5.43 5.07 -6.26
N ILE A 46 5.40 5.31 -4.95
CA ILE A 46 4.40 6.20 -4.33
C ILE A 46 4.48 7.61 -4.92
N ASN A 47 5.69 8.15 -5.11
CA ASN A 47 5.89 9.46 -5.70
C ASN A 47 5.44 9.52 -7.16
N LEU A 48 5.78 8.51 -7.98
CA LEU A 48 5.34 8.43 -9.37
C LEU A 48 3.81 8.41 -9.48
N VAL A 49 3.14 7.59 -8.66
CA VAL A 49 1.68 7.51 -8.64
C VAL A 49 1.06 8.83 -8.19
N ASN A 50 1.57 9.45 -7.12
CA ASN A 50 1.01 10.70 -6.63
C ASN A 50 1.22 11.87 -7.59
N ASN A 51 2.37 11.93 -8.27
CA ASN A 51 2.63 12.93 -9.29
C ASN A 51 1.68 12.78 -10.48
N ASP A 52 1.40 11.54 -10.89
CA ASP A 52 0.40 11.28 -11.93
C ASP A 52 -1.01 11.75 -11.52
N VAL A 53 -1.41 11.48 -10.27
CA VAL A 53 -2.69 11.94 -9.75
C VAL A 53 -2.74 13.46 -9.71
N LEU A 54 -1.78 14.12 -9.06
CA LEU A 54 -1.75 15.59 -8.93
C LEU A 54 -1.70 16.30 -10.28
N SER A 55 -0.86 15.83 -11.22
CA SER A 55 -0.77 16.41 -12.55
C SER A 55 -2.07 16.29 -13.34
N SER A 56 -2.82 15.19 -13.19
CA SER A 56 -4.10 15.05 -13.86
C SER A 56 -5.14 16.09 -13.44
N PHE A 57 -5.00 16.70 -12.26
CA PHE A 57 -5.89 17.76 -11.75
C PHE A 57 -5.26 19.16 -11.77
N ASP A 58 -4.13 19.35 -12.44
CA ASP A 58 -3.39 20.62 -12.49
C ASP A 58 -2.93 21.10 -11.08
N LEU A 59 -2.65 20.14 -10.19
CA LEU A 59 -2.25 20.37 -8.79
C LEU A 59 -0.78 20.05 -8.52
N LEU A 60 -0.02 19.58 -9.52
CA LEU A 60 1.38 19.15 -9.31
C LEU A 60 2.27 20.29 -8.80
N ASP A 61 2.10 21.48 -9.37
CA ASP A 61 2.87 22.68 -9.01
C ASP A 61 2.17 23.50 -7.90
N LYS A 62 1.00 23.05 -7.41
CA LYS A 62 0.28 23.71 -6.33
C LYS A 62 0.80 23.18 -5.00
N GLU A 63 1.54 24.01 -4.26
CA GLU A 63 1.99 23.63 -2.91
C GLU A 63 0.78 23.52 -1.96
N PRO A 64 0.50 22.34 -1.39
CA PRO A 64 -0.51 22.23 -0.35
C PRO A 64 0.00 22.89 0.93
N VAL A 65 -0.92 23.53 1.67
CA VAL A 65 -0.63 24.01 3.04
C VAL A 65 -0.23 22.84 3.93
N VAL A 66 -0.95 21.72 3.79
CA VAL A 66 -0.65 20.46 4.47
C VAL A 66 -1.28 19.30 3.70
N TYR A 67 -0.68 18.12 3.81
CA TYR A 67 -1.33 16.87 3.44
C TYR A 67 -1.21 15.84 4.56
N PHE A 68 -2.12 14.88 4.56
CA PHE A 68 -2.12 13.76 5.50
C PHE A 68 -2.30 12.44 4.78
N THR A 69 -1.49 11.46 5.17
CA THR A 69 -1.67 10.05 4.85
C THR A 69 -2.70 9.43 5.79
N ALA A 70 -3.27 8.28 5.40
CA ALA A 70 -4.16 7.53 6.29
C ALA A 70 -3.48 7.16 7.63
N SER A 71 -2.19 6.82 7.61
CA SER A 71 -1.44 6.49 8.82
C SER A 71 -1.34 7.66 9.79
N GLU A 72 -1.07 8.87 9.28
CA GLU A 72 -0.99 10.08 10.10
C GLU A 72 -2.35 10.44 10.70
N LEU A 73 -3.43 10.30 9.93
CA LEU A 73 -4.79 10.52 10.44
C LEU A 73 -5.11 9.57 11.60
N TRP A 74 -4.73 8.30 11.52
CA TRP A 74 -4.96 7.33 12.60
C TRP A 74 -4.07 7.59 13.82
N LYS A 75 -2.81 8.02 13.62
CA LYS A 75 -1.95 8.46 14.73
C LYS A 75 -2.58 9.64 15.46
N ASN A 76 -3.11 10.61 14.72
CA ASN A 76 -3.81 11.75 15.31
C ASN A 76 -5.08 11.31 16.05
N GLU A 77 -5.88 10.39 15.49
CA GLU A 77 -7.05 9.80 16.18
C GLU A 77 -6.68 9.18 17.53
N ILE A 78 -5.55 8.44 17.60
CA ILE A 78 -5.06 7.84 18.84
C ILE A 78 -4.73 8.91 19.88
N LEU A 79 -4.12 10.03 19.47
CA LEU A 79 -3.70 11.10 20.37
C LEU A 79 -4.86 11.98 20.84
N SER A 80 -5.81 12.28 19.95
CA SER A 80 -6.94 13.17 20.24
C SER A 80 -8.16 12.45 20.80
N GLY A 81 -8.18 11.12 20.75
CA GLY A 81 -9.34 10.30 21.03
C GLY A 81 -10.28 10.17 19.82
N LYS A 82 -11.07 9.09 19.84
CA LYS A 82 -12.07 8.79 18.82
C LYS A 82 -13.15 9.86 18.78
N ASN A 83 -13.48 10.32 17.58
CA ASN A 83 -14.58 11.25 17.36
C ASN A 83 -15.13 11.10 15.93
N GLU A 84 -16.26 11.74 15.69
CA GLU A 84 -16.97 11.67 14.42
C GLU A 84 -16.17 12.28 13.24
N VAL A 85 -15.27 13.23 13.51
CA VAL A 85 -14.40 13.83 12.49
C VAL A 85 -13.47 12.76 11.93
N PHE A 86 -12.82 11.97 12.79
CA PHE A 86 -11.96 10.87 12.36
C PHE A 86 -12.75 9.71 11.77
N ASP A 87 -13.92 9.36 12.34
CA ASP A 87 -14.74 8.27 11.83
C ASP A 87 -15.25 8.54 10.40
N SER A 88 -15.65 9.78 10.11
CA SER A 88 -16.06 10.21 8.77
C SER A 88 -14.88 10.20 7.79
N LEU A 89 -13.71 10.73 8.18
CA LEU A 89 -12.49 10.64 7.35
C LEU A 89 -12.06 9.21 7.08
N LYS A 90 -12.12 8.33 8.08
CA LYS A 90 -11.72 6.93 7.95
C LYS A 90 -12.53 6.22 6.89
N LYS A 91 -13.86 6.42 6.88
CA LYS A 91 -14.73 5.89 5.83
C LYS A 91 -14.28 6.34 4.43
N LEU A 92 -13.97 7.63 4.28
CA LEU A 92 -13.53 8.20 3.01
C LEU A 92 -12.11 7.78 2.60
N MET A 93 -11.22 7.54 3.56
CA MET A 93 -9.81 7.18 3.33
C MET A 93 -9.58 5.67 3.17
N THR A 94 -10.51 4.83 3.62
CA THR A 94 -10.46 3.38 3.39
C THR A 94 -10.69 3.01 1.92
N GLY A 95 -10.36 1.77 1.57
CA GLY A 95 -10.52 1.24 0.21
C GLY A 95 -9.19 0.77 -0.39
N LYS A 96 -9.28 0.17 -1.57
CA LYS A 96 -8.12 -0.28 -2.34
C LYS A 96 -7.68 0.83 -3.29
N TYR A 97 -6.38 1.09 -3.33
CA TYR A 97 -5.77 2.10 -4.19
C TYR A 97 -4.35 1.68 -4.55
N ARG A 98 -3.80 2.29 -5.60
CA ARG A 98 -2.40 2.19 -5.99
C ARG A 98 -1.62 3.36 -5.38
N GLY A 99 -0.37 3.12 -5.00
CA GLY A 99 0.46 4.13 -4.34
C GLY A 99 -0.06 4.45 -2.94
N GLU A 100 -0.37 5.72 -2.70
CA GLU A 100 -0.86 6.20 -1.40
C GLU A 100 -2.06 7.15 -1.57
N LYS A 101 -3.09 6.95 -0.75
CA LYS A 101 -4.25 7.85 -0.69
C LYS A 101 -3.99 8.97 0.31
N ARG A 102 -4.08 10.23 -0.15
CA ARG A 102 -3.70 11.41 0.63
C ARG A 102 -4.83 12.44 0.68
N LEU A 103 -5.00 13.04 1.85
CA LEU A 103 -5.88 14.19 2.07
C LEU A 103 -5.05 15.46 1.97
N TYR A 104 -5.40 16.36 1.07
CA TYR A 104 -4.72 17.64 0.83
C TYR A 104 -5.60 18.80 1.24
N PHE A 105 -4.96 19.82 1.82
CA PHE A 105 -5.51 21.14 2.05
C PHE A 105 -4.67 22.16 1.31
N PHE A 106 -5.25 22.75 0.26
CA PHE A 106 -4.58 23.77 -0.55
C PHE A 106 -4.86 25.20 -0.09
N GLU A 107 -5.84 25.38 0.79
CA GLU A 107 -6.23 26.68 1.32
C GLU A 107 -6.04 26.69 2.86
N PRO A 108 -5.73 27.84 3.47
CA PRO A 108 -5.54 27.94 4.92
C PRO A 108 -6.80 27.66 5.76
N ASP A 109 -8.00 27.87 5.20
CA ASP A 109 -9.26 27.53 5.87
C ASP A 109 -9.59 26.05 5.62
N PRO A 110 -9.47 25.16 6.64
CA PRO A 110 -9.58 23.71 6.46
C PRO A 110 -11.04 23.26 6.39
N LYS A 111 -11.94 24.03 5.77
CA LYS A 111 -13.33 23.61 5.56
C LYS A 111 -13.47 22.69 4.36
N ILE A 112 -12.62 22.87 3.35
CA ILE A 112 -12.63 22.07 2.12
C ILE A 112 -11.30 21.31 2.04
N GLY A 113 -11.39 20.01 1.84
CA GLY A 113 -10.25 19.12 1.64
C GLY A 113 -10.40 18.33 0.35
N TYR A 114 -9.29 17.79 -0.13
CA TYR A 114 -9.25 16.98 -1.35
C TYR A 114 -8.59 15.64 -1.04
N ILE A 115 -9.30 14.54 -1.21
CA ILE A 115 -8.70 13.21 -1.12
C ILE A 115 -8.33 12.78 -2.53
N LEU A 116 -7.03 12.65 -2.79
CA LEU A 116 -6.50 12.28 -4.09
C LEU A 116 -5.83 10.91 -4.03
N PHE A 117 -6.12 10.05 -5.00
CA PHE A 117 -5.52 8.71 -5.12
C PHE A 117 -5.71 8.12 -6.52
N LYS A 118 -4.95 7.05 -6.81
CA LYS A 118 -5.15 6.21 -7.98
C LYS A 118 -5.91 4.95 -7.61
N ASP A 119 -6.97 4.62 -8.33
CA ASP A 119 -7.72 3.37 -8.11
C ASP A 119 -6.98 2.14 -8.66
N ILE A 120 -7.57 0.96 -8.45
CA ILE A 120 -6.97 -0.31 -8.93
C ILE A 120 -6.98 -0.45 -10.47
N ASN A 121 -7.83 0.31 -11.15
CA ASN A 121 -8.00 0.34 -12.60
C ASN A 121 -7.15 1.44 -13.27
N ASN A 122 -6.23 2.05 -12.53
CA ASN A 122 -5.35 3.15 -12.96
C ASN A 122 -6.04 4.51 -13.19
N ASN A 123 -7.30 4.68 -12.79
CA ASN A 123 -7.95 6.00 -12.80
C ASN A 123 -7.42 6.88 -11.66
N ASN A 124 -7.27 8.17 -11.93
CA ASN A 124 -6.96 9.19 -10.93
C ASN A 124 -8.26 9.77 -10.40
N ILE A 125 -8.42 9.72 -9.08
CA ILE A 125 -9.65 10.13 -8.40
C ILE A 125 -9.33 11.31 -7.48
N MET A 126 -10.17 12.33 -7.56
CA MET A 126 -10.23 13.44 -6.61
C MET A 126 -11.60 13.45 -5.95
N LEU A 127 -11.62 13.32 -4.63
CA LEU A 127 -12.82 13.51 -3.82
C LEU A 127 -12.74 14.88 -3.16
N THR A 128 -13.67 15.76 -3.49
CA THR A 128 -13.85 17.03 -2.79
C THR A 128 -14.70 16.77 -1.56
N ILE A 129 -14.15 17.08 -0.38
CA ILE A 129 -14.81 16.87 0.90
C ILE A 129 -14.98 18.20 1.62
N GLU A 130 -16.09 18.35 2.34
CA GLU A 130 -16.37 19.54 3.14
C GLU A 130 -16.65 19.14 4.58
N LYS A 131 -16.14 19.93 5.53
CA LYS A 131 -16.40 19.76 6.95
C LYS A 131 -17.72 20.44 7.31
N GLU A 132 -18.72 19.64 7.66
CA GLU A 132 -19.99 20.10 8.20
C GLU A 132 -20.10 19.71 9.68
N SER A 133 -20.12 20.71 10.56
CA SER A 133 -20.06 20.51 12.01
C SER A 133 -18.85 19.64 12.40
N ASP A 134 -19.10 18.42 12.87
CA ASP A 134 -18.08 17.46 13.30
C ASP A 134 -17.88 16.29 12.33
N LYS A 135 -18.28 16.44 11.06
CA LYS A 135 -18.15 15.37 10.05
C LYS A 135 -17.57 15.88 8.74
N TRP A 136 -16.83 15.01 8.06
CA TRP A 136 -16.44 15.21 6.67
C TRP A 136 -17.44 14.54 5.74
N ILE A 137 -17.92 15.29 4.77
CA ILE A 137 -18.92 14.85 3.81
C ILE A 137 -18.33 14.93 2.41
N LEU A 138 -18.52 13.87 1.62
CA LEU A 138 -18.21 13.87 0.20
C LEU A 138 -19.15 14.82 -0.54
N LYS A 139 -18.60 15.79 -1.25
CA LYS A 139 -19.34 16.76 -2.04
C LYS A 139 -19.31 16.42 -3.52
N GLU A 140 -18.14 16.03 -3.99
CA GLU A 140 -17.92 15.74 -5.40
C GLU A 140 -16.86 14.64 -5.55
N GLU A 141 -17.04 13.83 -6.57
CA GLU A 141 -16.06 12.88 -7.05
C GLU A 141 -15.76 13.19 -8.51
N THR A 142 -14.49 13.46 -8.80
CA THR A 142 -13.98 13.66 -10.15
C THR A 142 -13.04 12.52 -10.50
N VAL A 143 -13.28 11.87 -11.63
CA VAL A 143 -12.48 10.76 -12.13
C VAL A 143 -11.81 11.18 -13.44
N LYS A 144 -10.50 10.94 -13.55
CA LYS A 144 -9.72 11.13 -14.78
C LYS A 144 -8.99 9.84 -15.10
N GLU A 145 -8.83 9.55 -16.39
CA GLU A 145 -7.97 8.46 -16.83
C GLU A 145 -6.52 8.75 -16.40
N GLY A 146 -5.88 7.79 -15.76
CA GLY A 146 -4.50 7.91 -15.29
C GLY A 146 -3.57 6.97 -16.04
N ARG A 147 -2.26 7.21 -15.92
CA ARG A 147 -1.27 6.32 -16.53
C ARG A 147 -1.15 5.02 -15.74
N GLU A 148 -0.89 3.94 -16.45
CA GLU A 148 -0.46 2.68 -15.84
C GLU A 148 0.98 2.83 -15.35
N ILE A 149 1.20 2.55 -14.06
CA ILE A 149 2.51 2.63 -13.42
C ILE A 149 2.77 1.28 -12.76
N SER A 150 3.80 0.58 -13.22
CA SER A 150 4.23 -0.69 -12.65
C SER A 150 5.21 -0.47 -11.50
N LEU A 151 5.05 -1.24 -10.43
CA LEU A 151 6.09 -1.36 -9.42
C LEU A 151 7.15 -2.33 -9.94
N GLU A 152 8.37 -1.83 -10.18
CA GLU A 152 9.50 -2.71 -10.47
C GLU A 152 9.86 -3.46 -9.18
N THR A 153 9.75 -4.79 -9.20
CA THR A 153 10.17 -5.61 -8.05
C THR A 153 11.69 -5.71 -8.04
N ALA A 154 12.33 -5.00 -7.11
CA ALA A 154 13.74 -5.16 -6.83
C ALA A 154 14.02 -6.60 -6.38
N LYS A 155 14.76 -7.36 -7.18
CA LYS A 155 15.26 -8.68 -6.80
C LYS A 155 16.51 -8.51 -5.94
N CYS A 156 16.33 -8.35 -4.63
CA CYS A 156 17.44 -8.14 -3.69
C CYS A 156 18.56 -9.20 -3.80
N ASP A 157 18.22 -10.45 -4.12
CA ASP A 157 19.19 -11.55 -4.17
C ASP A 157 20.21 -11.42 -5.31
N GLU A 158 19.79 -10.89 -6.47
CA GLU A 158 20.66 -10.74 -7.65
C GLU A 158 21.57 -9.49 -7.52
N GLN A 159 21.05 -8.39 -6.98
CA GLN A 159 21.81 -7.14 -6.85
C GLN A 159 22.84 -7.17 -5.72
N HIS A 160 22.54 -7.78 -4.57
CA HIS A 160 23.50 -7.94 -3.47
C HIS A 160 24.67 -8.86 -3.85
N PHE A 161 24.42 -9.89 -4.66
CA PHE A 161 25.48 -10.74 -5.22
C PHE A 161 26.43 -9.96 -6.14
N MET A 162 25.88 -9.15 -7.05
CA MET A 162 26.66 -8.32 -7.98
C MET A 162 27.47 -7.25 -7.23
N GLN A 163 26.88 -6.56 -6.26
CA GLN A 163 27.55 -5.55 -5.44
C GLN A 163 28.74 -6.15 -4.67
N LYS A 164 28.54 -7.27 -3.97
CA LYS A 164 29.63 -7.99 -3.29
C LYS A 164 30.71 -8.49 -4.25
N MET A 165 30.35 -8.88 -5.46
CA MET A 165 31.34 -9.28 -6.47
C MET A 165 32.17 -8.07 -6.91
N PHE A 166 31.55 -6.92 -7.17
CA PHE A 166 32.25 -5.69 -7.55
C PHE A 166 33.19 -5.17 -6.45
N ASP A 167 32.74 -5.09 -5.21
CA ASP A 167 33.54 -4.61 -4.07
C ASP A 167 34.74 -5.53 -3.76
N ASN A 168 34.62 -6.83 -4.04
CA ASN A 168 35.73 -7.77 -3.91
C ASN A 168 36.71 -7.75 -5.10
N LEU A 169 36.28 -7.23 -6.26
CA LEU A 169 37.11 -7.10 -7.45
C LEU A 169 37.88 -5.77 -7.50
N TYR A 170 37.40 -4.75 -6.78
CA TYR A 170 38.02 -3.43 -6.67
C TYR A 170 38.04 -2.97 -5.20
N PRO A 171 38.93 -3.51 -4.37
CA PRO A 171 39.09 -3.10 -2.96
C PRO A 171 39.63 -1.67 -2.81
#